data_AF-A0A1M6DLT1-F1
#
_entry.id   AF-A0A1M6DLT1-F1
#
_cell.length_a   1.000
_cell.length_b   1.000
_cell.length_c   1.000
_cell.angle_alpha   90.00
_cell.angle_beta   90.00
_cell.angle_gamma   90.00
#
_symmetry.space_group_name_H-M   'P 1'
#
loop_
_entity.id
_entity.type
_entity.pdbx_description
1 polymer ?
#
loop_
_entity_poly.entity_id
_entity_poly.type
_entity_poly.pdbx_seq_one_letter_code
_entity_poly.pdbx_strand_id
1 'polypeptide(L)'
;MVADLLIAKIPMQFCNFVHLTFKLDTMFGDMMGMLGKLKETQEKVKATKERLNTVIIDEQSSDELLKVSLTANRTIKSITIDDQLMEDKEQLEDYLILVLNKAIEKATNVNEAELAAVAKEGMPNIPGMDSFLK
;
A
#
# COMPACT_ATOMS: atom_id res chain seq x y z
N MET A 1 -49.07 -1.22 46.43
CA MET A 1 -48.53 0.16 46.56
C MET A 1 -47.27 0.07 47.39
N VAL A 2 -46.25 0.88 47.07
CA VAL A 2 -44.88 0.96 47.66
C VAL A 2 -43.84 -0.09 47.25
N ALA A 3 -43.56 -0.19 45.94
CA ALA A 3 -42.26 -0.68 45.45
C ALA A 3 -41.71 0.10 44.21
N ASP A 4 -42.38 1.19 43.78
CA ASP A 4 -42.01 1.93 42.56
C ASP A 4 -41.32 3.29 42.81
N LEU A 5 -40.74 3.53 44.00
CA LEU A 5 -40.26 4.88 44.35
C LEU A 5 -38.84 4.92 44.96
N LEU A 6 -37.90 4.13 44.45
CA LEU A 6 -36.50 4.17 44.90
C LEU A 6 -35.47 4.23 43.75
N ILE A 7 -35.85 4.70 42.55
CA ILE A 7 -34.92 4.97 41.43
C ILE A 7 -34.66 6.48 41.22
N ALA A 8 -35.27 7.37 42.01
CA ALA A 8 -35.18 8.81 41.77
C ALA A 8 -34.18 9.53 42.70
N LYS A 9 -32.88 9.18 42.64
CA LYS A 9 -31.79 10.10 43.04
C LYS A 9 -30.38 9.65 42.66
N ILE A 10 -30.19 9.12 41.46
CA ILE A 10 -28.84 9.12 40.88
C ILE A 10 -28.61 10.54 40.34
N PRO A 11 -27.65 11.31 40.87
CA PRO A 11 -27.37 12.66 40.38
C PRO A 11 -27.04 12.59 38.89
N MET A 12 -27.56 13.51 38.08
CA MET A 12 -27.39 13.57 36.62
C MET A 12 -25.91 13.47 36.17
N GLN A 13 -24.98 13.87 37.05
CA GLN A 13 -23.52 13.73 36.90
C GLN A 13 -23.04 12.26 36.84
N PHE A 14 -23.68 11.33 37.56
CA PHE A 14 -23.32 9.91 37.59
C PHE A 14 -23.75 9.17 36.32
N CYS A 15 -24.91 9.52 35.72
CA CYS A 15 -25.33 8.98 34.43
C CYS A 15 -24.37 9.36 33.29
N ASN A 16 -23.91 10.62 33.27
CA ASN A 16 -22.92 11.07 32.29
C ASN A 16 -21.56 10.37 32.49
N PHE A 17 -21.14 10.12 33.73
CA PHE A 17 -19.88 9.43 34.02
C PHE A 17 -19.89 7.96 33.61
N VAL A 18 -20.98 7.22 33.86
CA VAL A 18 -21.15 5.82 33.43
C VAL A 18 -21.26 5.70 31.90
N HIS A 19 -21.94 6.65 31.24
CA HIS A 19 -21.99 6.68 29.78
C HIS A 19 -20.62 7.03 29.14
N LEU A 20 -19.83 7.90 29.77
CA LEU A 20 -18.50 8.29 29.29
C LEU A 20 -17.48 7.15 29.45
N THR A 21 -17.52 6.42 30.57
CA THR A 21 -16.67 5.25 30.83
C THR A 21 -17.03 4.09 29.90
N PHE A 22 -18.31 3.82 29.66
CA PHE A 22 -18.75 2.81 28.69
C PHE A 22 -18.33 3.16 27.25
N LYS A 23 -18.44 4.45 26.85
CA LYS A 23 -17.90 4.93 25.57
C LYS A 23 -16.38 4.77 25.48
N LEU A 24 -15.65 5.05 26.56
CA LEU A 24 -14.20 4.88 26.60
C LEU A 24 -13.80 3.41 26.41
N ASP A 25 -14.45 2.47 27.09
CA ASP A 25 -14.15 1.04 26.98
C ASP A 25 -14.45 0.49 25.57
N THR A 26 -15.55 0.91 24.95
CA THR A 26 -15.84 0.56 23.54
C THR A 26 -14.80 1.14 22.57
N MET A 27 -14.38 2.40 22.79
CA MET A 27 -13.35 3.03 21.95
C MET A 27 -11.96 2.40 22.14
N PHE A 28 -11.61 1.98 23.36
CA PHE A 28 -10.36 1.26 23.63
C PHE A 28 -10.35 -0.13 23.00
N GLY A 29 -11.47 -0.85 23.04
CA GLY A 29 -11.62 -2.13 22.35
C GLY A 29 -11.44 -1.99 20.83
N ASP A 30 -12.09 -0.99 20.24
CA ASP A 30 -11.98 -0.68 18.81
C ASP A 30 -10.55 -0.22 18.42
N MET A 31 -9.88 0.57 19.28
CA MET A 31 -8.48 0.98 19.08
C MET A 31 -7.49 -0.18 19.17
N MET A 32 -7.69 -1.11 20.09
CA MET A 32 -6.82 -2.29 20.22
C MET A 32 -6.98 -3.25 19.05
N GLY A 33 -8.21 -3.43 18.57
CA GLY A 33 -8.50 -4.16 17.32
C GLY A 33 -7.89 -3.49 16.09
N MET A 34 -7.91 -2.16 16.02
CA MET A 34 -7.27 -1.39 14.96
C MET A 34 -5.74 -1.52 15.01
N LEU A 35 -5.12 -1.47 16.19
CA LEU A 35 -3.67 -1.63 16.36
C LEU A 35 -3.20 -3.02 15.88
N GLY A 36 -3.98 -4.07 16.13
CA GLY A 36 -3.71 -5.42 15.61
C GLY A 36 -3.69 -5.46 14.08
N LYS A 37 -4.73 -4.93 13.43
CA LYS A 37 -4.82 -4.87 11.97
C LYS A 37 -3.75 -3.99 11.33
N LEU A 38 -3.34 -2.92 12.00
CA LEU A 38 -2.25 -2.06 11.53
C LEU A 38 -0.91 -2.80 11.55
N LYS A 39 -0.64 -3.59 12.60
CA LYS A 39 0.58 -4.44 12.67
C LYS A 39 0.59 -5.51 11.59
N GLU A 40 -0.51 -6.22 11.40
CA GLU A 40 -0.63 -7.24 10.35
C GLU A 40 -0.45 -6.61 8.95
N THR A 41 -1.07 -5.46 8.70
CA THR A 41 -0.89 -4.70 7.45
C THR A 41 0.57 -4.28 7.27
N GLN A 42 1.23 -3.81 8.34
CA GLN A 42 2.63 -3.41 8.28
C GLN A 42 3.55 -4.59 7.90
N GLU A 43 3.31 -5.77 8.46
CA GLU A 43 4.05 -6.99 8.11
C GLU A 43 3.79 -7.42 6.67
N LYS A 44 2.53 -7.40 6.21
CA LYS A 44 2.18 -7.68 4.81
C LYS A 44 2.82 -6.71 3.84
N VAL A 45 2.86 -5.42 4.16
CA VAL A 45 3.54 -4.41 3.32
C VAL A 45 5.04 -4.68 3.25
N LYS A 46 5.70 -5.05 4.36
CA LYS A 46 7.12 -5.43 4.35
C LYS A 46 7.38 -6.66 3.48
N ALA A 47 6.60 -7.73 3.68
CA ALA A 47 6.72 -8.94 2.86
C ALA A 47 6.47 -8.67 1.38
N THR A 48 5.54 -7.76 1.07
CA THR A 48 5.26 -7.37 -0.32
C THR A 48 6.41 -6.59 -0.94
N LYS A 49 7.03 -5.66 -0.19
CA LYS A 49 8.24 -4.97 -0.65
C LYS A 49 9.36 -5.96 -0.98
N GLU A 50 9.53 -7.01 -0.17
CA GLU A 50 10.51 -8.06 -0.45
C GLU A 50 10.16 -8.84 -1.72
N ARG A 51 8.88 -9.19 -1.93
CA ARG A 51 8.43 -9.85 -3.17
C ARG A 51 8.64 -9.00 -4.41
N LEU A 52 8.50 -7.67 -4.32
CA LEU A 52 8.75 -6.77 -5.45
C LEU A 52 10.21 -6.78 -5.92
N ASN A 53 11.16 -7.24 -5.08
CA ASN A 53 12.54 -7.46 -5.49
C ASN A 53 12.73 -8.72 -6.35
N THR A 54 11.80 -9.67 -6.27
CA THR A 54 11.86 -10.94 -7.03
C THR A 54 11.07 -10.88 -8.33
N VAL A 55 10.12 -9.94 -8.44
CA VAL A 55 9.35 -9.73 -9.68
C VAL A 55 10.25 -9.08 -10.71
N ILE A 56 10.60 -9.83 -11.76
CA ILE A 56 11.38 -9.36 -12.91
C ILE A 56 10.42 -8.84 -13.98
N ILE A 57 10.77 -7.71 -14.56
CA ILE A 57 10.09 -7.04 -15.66
C ILE A 57 11.13 -6.86 -16.76
N ASP A 58 10.82 -7.47 -17.89
CA ASP A 58 11.61 -7.35 -19.10
C ASP A 58 10.96 -6.35 -20.05
N GLU A 59 11.77 -5.46 -20.60
CA GLU A 59 11.40 -4.57 -21.67
C GLU A 59 12.43 -4.67 -22.80
N GLN A 60 11.96 -4.55 -24.03
CA GLN A 60 12.82 -4.56 -25.19
C GLN A 60 12.42 -3.47 -26.19
N SER A 61 13.36 -3.05 -27.02
CA SER A 61 13.08 -2.24 -28.19
C SER A 61 12.22 -3.02 -29.19
N SER A 62 11.52 -2.30 -30.07
CA SER A 62 10.58 -2.89 -31.04
C SER A 62 11.25 -3.85 -32.03
N ASP A 63 12.55 -3.68 -32.25
CA ASP A 63 13.42 -4.44 -33.14
C ASP A 63 14.31 -5.44 -32.39
N GLU A 64 14.11 -5.60 -31.08
CA GLU A 64 14.83 -6.55 -30.20
C GLU A 64 16.34 -6.30 -30.07
N LEU A 65 16.85 -5.16 -30.56
CA LEU A 65 18.27 -4.81 -30.47
C LEU A 65 18.71 -4.39 -29.05
N LEU A 66 17.79 -3.91 -28.22
CA LEU A 66 18.04 -3.55 -26.83
C LEU A 66 17.05 -4.27 -25.92
N LYS A 67 17.55 -4.99 -24.93
CA LYS A 67 16.75 -5.63 -23.87
C LYS A 67 17.22 -5.18 -22.49
N VAL A 68 16.27 -4.79 -21.65
CA VAL A 68 16.49 -4.37 -20.27
C VAL A 68 15.63 -5.23 -19.35
N SER A 69 16.25 -5.82 -18.34
CA SER A 69 15.56 -6.50 -17.24
C SER A 69 15.73 -5.69 -15.97
N LEU A 70 14.63 -5.36 -15.31
CA LEU A 70 14.64 -4.74 -13.98
C LEU A 70 13.61 -5.39 -13.05
N THR A 71 13.75 -5.14 -11.76
CA THR A 71 12.76 -5.60 -10.77
C THR A 71 11.59 -4.62 -10.66
N ALA A 72 10.45 -5.06 -10.15
CA ALA A 72 9.35 -4.16 -9.75
C ALA A 72 9.75 -3.13 -8.67
N ASN A 73 10.87 -3.33 -7.96
CA ASN A 73 11.49 -2.32 -7.09
C ASN A 73 12.46 -1.37 -7.82
N ARG A 74 12.30 -1.19 -9.14
CA ARG A 74 13.09 -0.27 -9.99
C ARG A 74 14.61 -0.50 -9.96
N THR A 75 15.06 -1.71 -9.63
CA THR A 75 16.47 -2.09 -9.68
C THR A 75 16.78 -2.79 -11.01
N ILE A 76 17.68 -2.23 -11.81
CA ILE A 76 18.15 -2.84 -13.07
C ILE A 76 18.98 -4.10 -12.76
N LYS A 77 18.72 -5.19 -13.47
CA LYS A 77 19.41 -6.48 -13.32
C LYS A 77 20.32 -6.79 -14.50
N SER A 78 19.87 -6.55 -15.71
CA SER A 78 20.65 -6.78 -16.92
C SER A 78 20.24 -5.82 -18.03
N ILE A 79 21.23 -5.48 -18.86
CA ILE A 79 21.04 -4.76 -20.11
C ILE A 79 21.79 -5.57 -21.16
N THR A 80 21.10 -5.92 -22.24
CA THR A 80 21.65 -6.63 -23.40
C THR A 80 21.52 -5.71 -24.59
N ILE A 81 22.64 -5.47 -25.28
CA ILE A 81 22.76 -4.54 -26.40
C ILE A 81 23.32 -5.35 -27.56
N ASP A 82 22.67 -5.29 -28.71
CA ASP A 82 23.16 -5.89 -29.95
C ASP A 82 24.31 -5.07 -30.54
N ASP A 83 25.26 -5.76 -31.20
CA ASP A 83 26.43 -5.13 -31.83
C ASP A 83 26.04 -4.08 -32.87
N GLN A 84 24.87 -4.21 -33.51
CA GLN A 84 24.37 -3.22 -34.47
C GLN A 84 24.14 -1.84 -33.84
N LEU A 85 23.76 -1.77 -32.57
CA LEU A 85 23.58 -0.49 -31.86
C LEU A 85 24.93 0.14 -31.44
N MET A 86 26.03 -0.61 -31.47
CA MET A 86 27.35 -0.09 -31.12
C MET A 86 27.97 0.74 -32.24
N GLU A 87 27.48 0.59 -33.48
CA GLU A 87 27.95 1.34 -34.65
C GLU A 87 27.41 2.78 -34.67
N ASP A 88 26.21 3.00 -34.13
CA ASP A 88 25.57 4.32 -34.03
C ASP A 88 25.27 4.68 -32.57
N LYS A 89 26.15 5.52 -32.02
CA LYS A 89 26.04 5.98 -30.63
C LYS A 89 24.77 6.80 -30.38
N GLU A 90 24.33 7.63 -31.33
CA GLU A 90 23.15 8.49 -31.13
C GLU A 90 21.90 7.62 -31.05
N GLN A 91 21.79 6.61 -31.92
CA GLN A 91 20.71 5.64 -31.88
C GLN A 91 20.68 4.85 -30.57
N LEU A 92 21.84 4.41 -30.06
CA LEU A 92 21.93 3.70 -28.78
C LEU A 92 21.46 4.56 -27.60
N GLU A 93 21.85 5.83 -27.56
CA GLU A 93 21.43 6.77 -26.51
C GLU A 93 19.90 6.95 -26.52
N ASP A 94 19.31 7.15 -27.69
CA ASP A 94 17.86 7.28 -27.84
C ASP A 94 17.12 6.01 -27.41
N TYR A 95 17.63 4.84 -27.79
CA TYR A 95 17.03 3.55 -27.44
C TYR A 95 17.11 3.29 -25.94
N LEU A 96 18.25 3.58 -25.32
CA LEU A 96 18.40 3.47 -23.87
C LEU A 96 17.38 4.34 -23.15
N ILE A 97 17.24 5.61 -23.53
CA ILE A 97 16.28 6.53 -22.91
C ILE A 97 14.85 5.99 -23.07
N LEU A 98 14.46 5.59 -24.28
CA LEU A 98 13.11 5.12 -24.56
C LEU A 98 12.77 3.83 -23.79
N VAL A 99 13.63 2.81 -23.91
CA VAL A 99 13.39 1.49 -23.31
C VAL A 99 13.49 1.57 -21.79
N LEU A 100 14.49 2.26 -21.23
CA LEU A 100 14.62 2.40 -19.77
C LEU A 100 13.42 3.12 -19.15
N ASN A 101 12.97 4.23 -19.76
CA ASN A 101 11.82 4.97 -19.23
C ASN A 101 10.55 4.10 -19.24
N LYS A 102 10.30 3.39 -20.34
CA LYS A 102 9.17 2.46 -20.46
C LYS A 102 9.24 1.33 -19.44
N ALA A 103 10.44 0.80 -19.22
CA ALA A 103 10.67 -0.28 -18.26
C ALA A 103 10.47 0.21 -16.81
N ILE A 104 10.94 1.41 -16.47
CA ILE A 104 10.71 2.07 -15.16
C ILE A 104 9.22 2.37 -14.94
N GLU A 105 8.51 2.83 -15.97
CA GLU A 105 7.07 3.08 -15.92
C GLU A 105 6.30 1.79 -15.63
N LYS A 106 6.60 0.70 -16.35
CA LYS A 106 6.01 -0.62 -16.07
C LYS A 106 6.30 -1.10 -14.66
N ALA A 107 7.54 -0.99 -14.19
CA ALA A 107 7.89 -1.35 -12.82
C ALA A 107 7.15 -0.53 -11.77
N THR A 108 6.96 0.76 -12.03
CA THR A 108 6.16 1.65 -11.17
C THR A 108 4.72 1.17 -11.07
N ASN A 109 4.09 0.91 -12.22
CA ASN A 109 2.69 0.47 -12.25
C ASN A 109 2.49 -0.87 -11.51
N VAL A 110 3.42 -1.81 -11.67
CA VAL A 110 3.38 -3.08 -10.93
C VAL A 110 3.58 -2.85 -9.43
N ASN A 111 4.53 -2.01 -9.04
CA ASN A 111 4.79 -1.68 -7.63
C ASN A 111 3.55 -1.08 -6.95
N GLU A 112 2.94 -0.08 -7.60
CA GLU A 112 1.76 0.61 -7.09
C GLU A 112 0.54 -0.32 -7.02
N ALA A 113 0.32 -1.16 -8.05
CA ALA A 113 -0.78 -2.12 -8.05
C ALA A 113 -0.67 -3.13 -6.90
N GLU A 114 0.52 -3.65 -6.64
CA GLU A 114 0.78 -4.64 -5.60
C GLU A 114 0.68 -4.03 -4.19
N LEU A 115 1.22 -2.81 -4.00
CA LEU A 115 1.06 -2.08 -2.75
C LEU A 115 -0.40 -1.69 -2.49
N ALA A 116 -1.13 -1.26 -3.53
CA ALA A 116 -2.54 -0.92 -3.41
C ALA A 116 -3.41 -2.13 -3.08
N ALA A 117 -3.12 -3.30 -3.65
CA ALA A 117 -3.81 -4.55 -3.32
C ALA A 117 -3.65 -4.88 -1.83
N VAL A 118 -2.42 -4.83 -1.32
CA VAL A 118 -2.10 -5.13 0.08
C VAL A 118 -2.68 -4.09 1.05
N ALA A 119 -2.66 -2.81 0.66
CA ALA A 119 -3.29 -1.76 1.44
C ALA A 119 -4.80 -1.93 1.52
N LYS A 120 -5.48 -2.30 0.42
CA LYS A 120 -6.92 -2.57 0.41
C LYS A 120 -7.30 -3.77 1.28
N GLU A 121 -6.50 -4.82 1.28
CA GLU A 121 -6.73 -5.99 2.14
C GLU A 121 -6.49 -5.70 3.63
N GLY A 122 -5.55 -4.79 3.92
CA GLY A 122 -5.14 -4.44 5.28
C GLY A 122 -5.97 -3.33 5.92
N MET A 123 -6.57 -2.44 5.12
CA MET A 123 -7.38 -1.35 5.65
C MET A 123 -8.79 -1.85 6.01
N PRO A 124 -9.21 -1.76 7.29
CA PRO A 124 -10.63 -1.88 7.61
C PRO A 124 -11.38 -0.76 6.87
N ASN A 125 -12.58 -1.03 6.38
CA ASN A 125 -13.48 0.01 5.87
C ASN A 125 -13.79 0.98 7.03
N ILE A 126 -12.98 2.04 7.17
CA ILE A 126 -13.20 3.09 8.16
C ILE A 126 -14.21 4.07 7.56
N PRO A 127 -15.43 4.17 8.09
CA PRO A 127 -16.41 5.16 7.63
C PRO A 127 -15.81 6.56 7.75
N GLY A 128 -15.78 7.31 6.64
CA GLY A 128 -15.24 8.67 6.60
C GLY A 128 -13.81 8.83 6.03
N MET A 129 -13.07 7.75 5.77
CA MET A 129 -11.76 7.81 5.11
C MET A 129 -11.87 7.93 3.57
N ASP A 130 -12.97 7.42 2.98
CA ASP A 130 -13.24 7.48 1.54
C ASP A 130 -13.35 8.93 1.00
N SER A 131 -13.73 9.89 1.86
CA SER A 131 -13.74 11.31 1.51
C SER A 131 -12.37 11.99 1.59
N PHE A 132 -11.38 11.34 2.19
CA PHE A 132 -10.03 11.90 2.39
C PHE A 132 -9.03 11.45 1.30
N LEU A 133 -9.36 10.38 0.58
CA LEU A 133 -8.53 9.77 -0.47
C LEU A 133 -9.00 10.13 -1.90
N LYS A 134 -9.96 11.04 -2.04
CA LYS A 134 -10.51 11.49 -3.32
C LYS A 134 -9.89 12.79 -3.79
#